data_AF-X0Y402-F1
#
_entry.id   AF-X0Y402-F1
#
_cell.length_a   1.000
_cell.length_b   1.000
_cell.length_c   1.000
_cell.angle_alpha   90.00
_cell.angle_beta   90.00
_cell.angle_gamma   90.00
#
_symmetry.space_group_name_H-M   'P 1'
#
loop_
_entity.id
_entity.type
_entity.pdbx_description
1 polymer ?
#
loop_
_entity_poly.entity_id
_entity_poly.type
_entity_poly.pdbx_seq_one_letter_code
_entity_poly.pdbx_strand_id
1 'polypeptide(L)'
;YGRCARRLGIELPDATEEVLQSQIQAGLSCGFWWPYERLCLLSERPVEVLTNDEAVVHSERGPAIRYSDGHRVWVLNGVLVPSWLADLPEERIDPLRLLEIRNSSVRREFVRKVGIDRVCYKLKARCVGRQGDYELILLNLRDRRRRPYLKMRNPSLGTWHVEGVSSACTTVAEALAWRNGISIPPAELT
;
A
#
# COMPACT_ATOMS: atom_id res chain seq x y z
N TYR A 1 0.18 33.40 -9.51
CA TYR A 1 1.11 34.34 -8.86
C TYR A 1 1.06 35.76 -9.42
N GLY A 2 1.24 36.12 -10.70
CA GLY A 2 1.13 37.55 -11.13
C GLY A 2 -0.23 38.23 -10.85
N ARG A 3 -1.35 37.48 -10.92
CA ARG A 3 -2.67 37.95 -10.43
C ARG A 3 -2.74 38.06 -8.90
N CYS A 4 -2.03 37.18 -8.19
CA CYS A 4 -1.95 37.22 -6.73
C CYS A 4 -1.03 38.34 -6.24
N ALA A 5 0.13 38.56 -6.88
CA ALA A 5 1.08 39.63 -6.61
C ALA A 5 0.42 40.99 -6.81
N ARG A 6 -0.26 41.21 -7.96
CA ARG A 6 -1.06 42.43 -8.18
C ARG A 6 -2.20 42.61 -7.17
N ARG A 7 -2.88 41.52 -6.77
CA ARG A 7 -3.94 41.55 -5.75
C ARG A 7 -3.41 41.79 -4.33
N LEU A 8 -2.17 41.41 -4.06
CA LEU A 8 -1.47 41.60 -2.79
C LEU A 8 -0.58 42.86 -2.78
N GLY A 9 -0.54 43.63 -3.88
CA GLY A 9 0.29 44.84 -4.01
C GLY A 9 1.80 44.59 -4.09
N ILE A 10 2.22 43.38 -4.49
CA ILE A 10 3.63 43.01 -4.61
C ILE A 10 4.11 43.32 -6.04
N GLU A 11 5.10 44.18 -6.16
CA GLU A 11 5.84 44.41 -7.41
C GLU A 11 6.94 43.35 -7.57
N LEU A 12 7.02 42.76 -8.76
CA LEU A 12 8.02 41.76 -9.11
C LEU A 12 8.87 42.30 -10.27
N PRO A 13 10.20 42.05 -10.28
CA PRO A 13 11.01 42.34 -11.46
C PRO A 13 10.49 41.60 -12.70
N ASP A 14 10.56 42.22 -13.88
CA ASP A 14 10.01 41.67 -15.14
C ASP A 14 10.45 40.22 -15.42
N ALA A 15 11.75 39.93 -15.24
CA ALA A 15 12.30 38.59 -15.43
C ALA A 15 11.69 37.55 -14.46
N THR A 16 11.40 37.95 -13.23
CA THR A 16 10.75 37.10 -12.22
C THR A 16 9.29 36.88 -12.56
N GLU A 17 8.59 37.90 -13.06
CA GLU A 17 7.21 37.75 -13.50
C GLU A 17 7.09 36.75 -14.65
N GLU A 18 7.94 36.84 -15.68
CA GLU A 18 7.90 35.95 -16.85
C GLU A 18 8.06 34.47 -16.47
N VAL A 19 9.04 34.16 -15.60
CA VAL A 19 9.26 32.81 -15.10
C VAL A 19 8.02 32.31 -14.32
N LEU A 20 7.50 33.12 -13.40
CA LEU A 20 6.32 32.75 -12.61
C LEU A 20 5.08 32.55 -13.48
N GLN A 21 4.90 33.34 -14.54
CA GLN A 21 3.81 33.15 -15.49
C GLN A 21 3.92 31.81 -16.21
N SER A 22 5.11 31.44 -16.67
CA SER A 22 5.36 30.15 -17.31
C SER A 22 5.04 28.97 -16.38
N GLN A 23 5.43 29.08 -15.11
CA GLN A 23 5.13 28.07 -14.08
C GLN A 23 3.63 27.94 -13.80
N ILE A 24 2.88 29.05 -13.84
CA ILE A 24 1.42 29.05 -13.69
C ILE A 24 0.75 28.40 -14.89
N GLN A 25 1.18 28.72 -16.12
CA GLN A 25 0.60 28.15 -17.32
C GLN A 25 0.80 26.63 -17.36
N ALA A 26 2.00 26.15 -16.98
CA ALA A 26 2.23 24.72 -16.76
C ALA A 26 1.23 24.17 -15.72
N GLY A 27 1.11 24.84 -14.57
CA GLY A 27 0.16 24.47 -13.51
C GLY A 27 -1.30 24.35 -13.95
N LEU A 28 -1.76 25.29 -14.78
CA LEU A 28 -3.12 25.32 -15.29
C LEU A 28 -3.38 24.25 -16.35
N SER A 29 -2.37 23.93 -17.17
CA SER A 29 -2.48 22.93 -18.23
C SER A 29 -2.39 21.50 -17.71
N CYS A 30 -1.42 21.22 -16.84
CA CYS A 30 -1.03 19.86 -16.48
C CYS A 30 -1.22 19.54 -14.98
N GLY A 31 -1.73 20.48 -14.18
CA GLY A 31 -1.79 20.34 -12.73
C GLY A 31 -0.43 20.55 -12.07
N PHE A 32 -0.19 19.87 -10.94
CA PHE A 32 1.08 20.01 -10.24
C PHE A 32 2.23 19.37 -11.04
N TRP A 33 3.39 20.01 -11.02
CA TRP A 33 4.56 19.61 -11.80
C TRP A 33 5.83 19.72 -10.94
N TRP A 34 6.88 18.98 -11.28
CA TRP A 34 8.13 18.93 -10.50
C TRP A 34 9.31 19.50 -11.31
N PRO A 35 9.70 20.77 -11.07
CA PRO A 35 10.91 21.36 -11.64
C PRO A 35 12.16 20.91 -10.89
N TYR A 36 12.93 19.99 -11.46
CA TYR A 36 14.32 19.77 -11.08
C TYR A 36 15.24 20.63 -11.97
N GLU A 37 16.48 20.83 -11.54
CA GLU A 37 17.45 21.69 -12.22
C GLU A 37 17.64 21.38 -13.72
N ARG A 38 17.61 20.09 -14.10
CA ARG A 38 17.81 19.61 -15.48
C ARG A 38 16.70 18.69 -16.00
N LEU A 39 15.61 18.56 -15.25
CA LEU A 39 14.50 17.65 -15.58
C LEU A 39 13.20 18.26 -15.06
N CYS A 40 12.17 18.25 -15.90
CA CYS A 40 10.85 18.65 -15.49
C CYS A 40 9.90 17.45 -15.64
N LEU A 41 9.22 17.06 -14.56
CA LEU A 41 8.19 16.03 -14.63
C LEU A 41 6.82 16.69 -14.68
N LEU A 42 6.11 16.47 -15.78
CA LEU A 42 4.73 16.91 -15.99
C LEU A 42 3.89 15.73 -16.46
N SER A 43 2.59 15.78 -16.18
CA SER A 43 1.61 14.80 -16.64
C SER A 43 0.35 15.58 -17.04
N GLU A 44 -0.38 15.10 -18.05
CA GLU A 44 -1.74 15.60 -18.29
C GLU A 44 -2.59 15.54 -17.02
N ARG A 45 -3.59 16.41 -16.90
CA ARG A 45 -4.46 16.41 -15.71
C ARG A 45 -5.34 15.16 -15.73
N PRO A 46 -5.38 14.37 -14.64
CA PRO A 46 -6.34 13.28 -14.54
C PRO A 46 -7.78 13.78 -14.72
N VAL A 47 -8.57 13.04 -15.48
CA VAL A 47 -10.01 13.30 -15.63
C VAL A 47 -10.80 12.79 -14.42
N GLU A 48 -10.25 11.84 -13.68
CA GLU A 48 -10.84 11.28 -12.47
C GLU A 48 -9.75 10.79 -11.52
N VAL A 49 -9.92 11.07 -10.22
CA VAL A 49 -9.12 10.52 -9.12
C VAL A 49 -10.09 10.08 -8.03
N LEU A 50 -10.12 8.77 -7.75
CA LEU A 50 -10.94 8.19 -6.70
C LEU A 50 -10.12 8.04 -5.41
N THR A 51 -10.74 8.37 -4.29
CA THR A 51 -10.15 8.27 -2.95
C THR A 51 -11.06 7.50 -2.00
N ASN A 52 -10.48 6.96 -0.93
CA ASN A 52 -11.23 6.43 0.20
C ASN A 52 -11.67 7.57 1.15
N ASP A 53 -12.32 7.21 2.27
CA ASP A 53 -12.82 8.16 3.28
C ASP A 53 -11.71 8.96 3.97
N GLU A 54 -10.46 8.50 3.88
CA GLU A 54 -9.27 9.17 4.42
C GLU A 54 -8.59 10.09 3.39
N ALA A 55 -9.25 10.35 2.24
CA ALA A 55 -8.72 11.12 1.12
C ALA A 55 -7.44 10.53 0.49
N VAL A 56 -7.21 9.22 0.64
CA VAL A 56 -6.09 8.49 0.03
C VAL A 56 -6.56 7.87 -1.29
N VAL A 57 -5.74 7.96 -2.35
CA VAL A 57 -6.06 7.40 -3.68
C VAL A 57 -6.36 5.90 -3.58
N HIS A 58 -7.56 5.50 -4.00
CA HIS A 58 -8.06 4.14 -3.79
C HIS A 58 -9.24 3.84 -4.74
N SER A 59 -9.25 2.65 -5.35
CA SER A 59 -10.44 2.09 -5.99
C SER A 59 -10.42 0.56 -6.01
N GLU A 60 -11.48 -0.05 -5.47
CA GLU A 60 -11.70 -1.51 -5.48
C GLU A 60 -12.52 -2.01 -6.67
N ARG A 61 -12.91 -1.12 -7.58
CA ARG A 61 -13.80 -1.42 -8.71
C ARG A 61 -13.27 -0.85 -10.04
N GLY A 62 -11.95 -0.82 -10.21
CA GLY A 62 -11.32 -0.28 -11.41
C GLY A 62 -10.05 0.51 -11.12
N PRO A 63 -9.57 1.28 -12.12
CA PRO A 63 -8.49 2.24 -11.91
C PRO A 63 -8.93 3.33 -10.94
N ALA A 64 -8.01 3.76 -10.09
CA ALA A 64 -8.21 4.87 -9.17
C ALA A 64 -7.90 6.22 -9.84
N ILE A 65 -7.08 6.22 -10.89
CA ILE A 65 -6.75 7.43 -11.67
C ILE A 65 -7.00 7.14 -13.15
N ARG A 66 -7.71 8.05 -13.83
CA ARG A 66 -7.95 8.01 -15.27
C ARG A 66 -7.44 9.29 -15.92
N TYR A 67 -6.82 9.15 -17.09
CA TYR A 67 -6.36 10.24 -17.94
C TYR A 67 -7.21 10.35 -19.21
N SER A 68 -7.19 11.52 -19.83
CA SER A 68 -7.97 11.85 -21.04
C SER A 68 -7.57 11.04 -22.27
N ASP A 69 -6.30 10.61 -22.34
CA ASP A 69 -5.74 9.75 -23.39
C ASP A 69 -6.09 8.26 -23.22
N GLY A 70 -6.81 7.91 -22.15
CA GLY A 70 -7.19 6.54 -21.82
C GLY A 70 -6.20 5.82 -20.91
N HIS A 71 -5.07 6.44 -20.53
CA HIS A 71 -4.14 5.88 -19.55
C HIS A 71 -4.82 5.74 -18.17
N ARG A 72 -4.46 4.70 -17.43
CA ARG A 72 -5.15 4.26 -16.21
C ARG A 72 -4.15 3.79 -15.17
N VAL A 73 -4.41 4.12 -13.91
CA VAL A 73 -3.59 3.70 -12.78
C VAL A 73 -4.46 3.04 -11.73
N TRP A 74 -4.10 1.82 -11.32
CA TRP A 74 -4.81 1.06 -10.31
C TRP A 74 -4.10 1.20 -8.97
N VAL A 75 -4.84 1.71 -7.98
CA VAL A 75 -4.29 2.04 -6.67
C VAL A 75 -5.26 1.54 -5.60
N LEU A 76 -4.74 0.85 -4.59
CA LEU A 76 -5.47 0.47 -3.38
C LEU A 76 -4.78 1.10 -2.19
N ASN A 77 -5.48 1.99 -1.47
CA ASN A 77 -4.96 2.67 -0.27
C ASN A 77 -3.57 3.30 -0.48
N GLY A 78 -3.40 4.02 -1.59
CA GLY A 78 -2.15 4.68 -1.96
C GLY A 78 -1.07 3.76 -2.52
N VAL A 79 -1.32 2.44 -2.61
CA VAL A 79 -0.38 1.47 -3.18
C VAL A 79 -0.72 1.21 -4.64
N LEU A 80 0.24 1.41 -5.55
CA LEU A 80 0.13 1.01 -6.95
C LEU A 80 0.04 -0.52 -7.04
N VAL A 81 -1.03 -1.02 -7.64
CA VAL A 81 -1.30 -2.46 -7.75
C VAL A 81 -1.51 -2.90 -9.20
N PRO A 82 -1.30 -4.18 -9.53
CA PRO A 82 -1.75 -4.74 -10.80
C PRO A 82 -3.26 -4.57 -10.99
N SER A 83 -3.70 -4.31 -12.22
CA SER A 83 -5.10 -4.04 -12.54
C SER A 83 -6.06 -5.11 -12.01
N TRP A 84 -5.72 -6.38 -12.23
CA TRP A 84 -6.52 -7.52 -11.80
C TRP A 84 -6.80 -7.56 -10.29
N LEU A 85 -5.95 -6.96 -9.44
CA LEU A 85 -6.15 -6.95 -8.00
C LEU A 85 -7.26 -5.96 -7.61
N ALA A 86 -7.37 -4.85 -8.33
CA ALA A 86 -8.44 -3.88 -8.14
C ALA A 86 -9.70 -4.23 -8.95
N ASP A 87 -9.58 -4.71 -10.18
CA ASP A 87 -10.71 -4.99 -11.07
C ASP A 87 -11.57 -6.18 -10.65
N LEU A 88 -10.94 -7.26 -10.15
CA LEU A 88 -11.66 -8.48 -9.80
C LEU A 88 -12.26 -8.37 -8.39
N PRO A 89 -13.47 -8.93 -8.19
CA PRO A 89 -13.99 -9.13 -6.84
C PRO A 89 -13.13 -10.17 -6.11
N GLU A 90 -13.07 -10.06 -4.78
CA GLU A 90 -12.15 -10.84 -3.94
C GLU A 90 -12.30 -12.35 -4.13
N GLU A 91 -13.52 -12.84 -4.35
CA GLU A 91 -13.83 -14.27 -4.52
C GLU A 91 -13.17 -14.86 -5.76
N ARG A 92 -12.98 -14.05 -6.80
CA ARG A 92 -12.42 -14.46 -8.10
C ARG A 92 -10.90 -14.40 -8.17
N ILE A 93 -10.24 -13.84 -7.15
CA ILE A 93 -8.79 -13.76 -7.09
C ILE A 93 -8.25 -15.09 -6.52
N ASP A 94 -7.40 -15.77 -7.27
CA ASP A 94 -6.70 -16.96 -6.77
C ASP A 94 -5.66 -16.55 -5.71
N PRO A 95 -5.77 -17.02 -4.44
CA PRO A 95 -4.82 -16.70 -3.39
C PRO A 95 -3.37 -17.09 -3.71
N LEU A 96 -3.13 -18.04 -4.63
CA LEU A 96 -1.79 -18.42 -5.04
C LEU A 96 -1.05 -17.32 -5.82
N ARG A 97 -1.76 -16.33 -6.37
CA ARG A 97 -1.14 -15.17 -7.04
C ARG A 97 -0.34 -14.29 -6.07
N LEU A 98 -0.54 -14.42 -4.76
CA LEU A 98 0.32 -13.78 -3.75
C LEU A 98 1.81 -14.09 -3.99
N LEU A 99 2.12 -15.27 -4.53
CA LEU A 99 3.48 -15.73 -4.80
C LEU A 99 4.13 -15.02 -6.00
N GLU A 100 3.33 -14.43 -6.89
CA GLU A 100 3.81 -13.62 -8.03
C GLU A 100 4.23 -12.22 -7.57
N ILE A 101 3.74 -11.76 -6.41
CA ILE A 101 3.92 -10.39 -5.92
C ILE A 101 5.22 -10.31 -5.11
N ARG A 102 6.16 -9.48 -5.58
CA ARG A 102 7.44 -9.22 -4.87
C ARG A 102 7.35 -8.08 -3.86
N ASN A 103 6.65 -7.00 -4.23
CA ASN A 103 6.54 -5.80 -3.41
C ASN A 103 5.69 -6.08 -2.15
N SER A 104 6.24 -5.79 -0.96
CA SER A 104 5.59 -6.05 0.33
C SER A 104 4.30 -5.25 0.52
N SER A 105 4.26 -3.99 0.08
CA SER A 105 3.05 -3.15 0.15
C SER A 105 1.93 -3.72 -0.72
N VAL A 106 2.24 -4.21 -1.92
CA VAL A 106 1.27 -4.87 -2.80
C VAL A 106 0.78 -6.19 -2.20
N ARG A 107 1.66 -6.97 -1.56
CA ARG A 107 1.27 -8.19 -0.83
C ARG A 107 0.32 -7.88 0.33
N ARG A 108 0.53 -6.77 1.03
CA ARG A 108 -0.36 -6.32 2.10
C ARG A 108 -1.76 -6.02 1.57
N GLU A 109 -1.87 -5.25 0.49
CA GLU A 109 -3.17 -4.97 -0.13
C GLU A 109 -3.84 -6.23 -0.69
N PHE A 110 -3.05 -7.16 -1.24
CA PHE A 110 -3.56 -8.46 -1.67
C PHE A 110 -4.19 -9.23 -0.51
N VAL A 111 -3.50 -9.35 0.63
CA VAL A 111 -4.01 -10.08 1.80
C VAL A 111 -5.22 -9.36 2.40
N ARG A 112 -5.22 -8.01 2.43
CA ARG A 112 -6.36 -7.21 2.88
C ARG A 112 -7.61 -7.50 2.04
N LYS A 113 -7.49 -7.50 0.71
CA LYS A 113 -8.62 -7.70 -0.20
C LYS A 113 -9.05 -9.17 -0.30
N VAL A 114 -8.13 -10.11 -0.43
CA VAL A 114 -8.46 -11.55 -0.62
C VAL A 114 -8.86 -12.22 0.69
N GLY A 115 -8.43 -11.67 1.82
CA GLY A 115 -8.61 -12.24 3.14
C GLY A 115 -7.53 -13.27 3.47
N ILE A 116 -6.97 -13.14 4.68
CA ILE A 116 -5.87 -14.01 5.12
C ILE A 116 -6.28 -15.48 5.26
N ASP A 117 -7.52 -15.77 5.68
CA ASP A 117 -7.99 -17.14 5.86
C ASP A 117 -7.97 -17.93 4.55
N ARG A 118 -8.42 -17.31 3.46
CA ARG A 118 -8.40 -17.91 2.11
C ARG A 118 -6.97 -18.14 1.62
N VAL A 119 -6.08 -17.19 1.89
CA VAL A 119 -4.64 -17.31 1.59
C VAL A 119 -4.02 -18.48 2.36
N CYS A 120 -4.24 -18.54 3.68
CA CYS A 120 -3.72 -19.59 4.54
C CYS A 120 -4.23 -20.97 4.14
N TYR A 121 -5.52 -21.07 3.84
CA TYR A 121 -6.14 -22.31 3.37
C TYR A 121 -5.50 -22.81 2.07
N LYS A 122 -5.37 -21.96 1.05
CA LYS A 122 -4.79 -22.34 -0.24
C LYS A 122 -3.29 -22.63 -0.17
N LEU A 123 -2.55 -21.92 0.68
CA LEU A 123 -1.12 -22.16 0.90
C LEU A 123 -0.84 -23.32 1.86
N LYS A 124 -1.88 -24.01 2.36
CA LYS A 124 -1.77 -25.11 3.32
C LYS A 124 -0.93 -24.71 4.54
N ALA A 125 -1.26 -23.54 5.11
CA ALA A 125 -0.60 -23.01 6.29
C ALA A 125 -0.62 -24.04 7.43
N ARG A 126 0.54 -24.30 8.05
CA ARG A 126 0.62 -25.16 9.24
C ARG A 126 0.57 -24.29 10.49
N CYS A 127 -0.47 -24.43 11.29
CA CYS A 127 -0.48 -23.86 12.64
C CYS A 127 0.52 -24.60 13.52
N VAL A 128 1.41 -23.86 14.18
CA VAL A 128 2.42 -24.40 15.10
C VAL A 128 2.14 -24.05 16.56
N GLY A 129 1.28 -23.05 16.81
CA GLY A 129 0.83 -22.71 18.15
C GLY A 129 -0.39 -21.80 18.13
N ARG A 130 -1.18 -21.87 19.20
CA ARG A 130 -2.36 -21.02 19.44
C ARG A 130 -2.33 -20.50 20.87
N GLN A 131 -2.65 -19.23 21.04
CA GLN A 131 -2.78 -18.60 22.36
C GLN A 131 -3.83 -17.49 22.27
N GLY A 132 -5.03 -17.73 22.79
CA GLY A 132 -6.16 -16.79 22.62
C GLY A 132 -6.47 -16.55 21.14
N ASP A 133 -6.56 -15.27 20.75
CA ASP A 133 -6.80 -14.83 19.36
C ASP A 133 -5.53 -14.81 18.49
N TYR A 134 -4.42 -15.36 18.98
CA TYR A 134 -3.15 -15.42 18.25
C TYR A 134 -2.88 -16.84 17.76
N GLU A 135 -2.50 -16.97 16.49
CA GLU A 135 -2.02 -18.21 15.91
C GLU A 135 -0.65 -17.99 15.24
N LEU A 136 0.34 -18.79 15.61
CA LEU A 136 1.59 -18.84 14.86
C LEU A 136 1.42 -19.84 13.72
N ILE A 137 1.55 -19.36 12.49
CA ILE A 137 1.38 -20.16 11.29
C ILE A 137 2.68 -20.17 10.46
N LEU A 138 2.97 -21.32 9.86
CA LEU A 138 4.05 -21.49 8.90
C LEU A 138 3.47 -21.46 7.48
N LEU A 139 3.86 -20.47 6.70
CA LEU A 139 3.53 -20.37 5.28
C LEU A 139 4.72 -20.81 4.43
N ASN A 140 4.44 -21.65 3.43
CA ASN A 140 5.39 -21.98 2.37
C ASN A 140 5.08 -21.11 1.15
N LEU A 141 5.95 -20.14 0.87
CA LEU A 141 5.78 -19.22 -0.25
C LEU A 141 6.44 -19.74 -1.53
N ARG A 142 6.52 -21.07 -1.68
CA ARG A 142 7.20 -21.79 -2.77
C ARG A 142 8.70 -21.46 -2.90
N ASP A 143 9.31 -20.85 -1.88
CA ASP A 143 10.76 -20.60 -1.79
C ASP A 143 11.50 -21.70 -1.01
N ARG A 144 10.88 -22.90 -0.88
CA ARG A 144 11.34 -24.05 -0.08
C ARG A 144 11.54 -23.74 1.42
N ARG A 145 11.25 -22.52 1.86
CA ARG A 145 11.35 -22.09 3.26
C ARG A 145 9.95 -21.94 3.84
N ARG A 146 9.77 -22.43 5.06
CA ARG A 146 8.56 -22.15 5.84
C ARG A 146 8.86 -20.94 6.70
N ARG A 147 8.15 -19.84 6.45
CA ARG A 147 8.32 -18.61 7.21
C ARG A 147 7.24 -18.53 8.28
N PRO A 148 7.59 -18.17 9.52
CA PRO A 148 6.62 -17.96 10.57
C PRO A 148 5.90 -16.62 10.38
N TYR A 149 4.62 -16.65 10.64
CA TYR A 149 3.69 -15.55 10.50
C TYR A 149 2.75 -15.58 11.70
N LEU A 150 2.62 -14.45 12.38
CA LEU A 150 1.69 -14.30 13.49
C LEU A 150 0.34 -13.84 12.94
N LYS A 151 -0.67 -14.70 13.02
CA LYS A 151 -2.06 -14.38 12.72
C LYS A 151 -2.74 -13.86 13.98
N MET A 152 -3.47 -12.77 13.85
CA MET A 152 -4.18 -12.12 14.95
C MET A 152 -5.41 -11.37 14.46
N ARG A 153 -6.38 -11.16 15.33
CA ARG A 153 -7.55 -10.34 15.03
C ARG A 153 -7.24 -8.87 15.29
N ASN A 154 -7.48 -8.01 14.31
CA ASN A 154 -7.42 -6.57 14.51
C ASN A 154 -8.67 -6.13 15.30
N PRO A 155 -8.54 -5.62 16.54
CA PRO A 155 -9.70 -5.27 17.37
C PRO A 155 -10.57 -4.16 16.78
N SER A 156 -9.95 -3.21 16.06
CA SER A 156 -10.63 -2.04 15.50
C SER A 156 -11.41 -2.35 14.22
N LEU A 157 -10.90 -3.28 13.40
CA LEU A 157 -11.50 -3.64 12.10
C LEU A 157 -12.26 -4.97 12.14
N GLY A 158 -12.12 -5.76 13.19
CA GLY A 158 -12.71 -7.09 13.32
C GLY A 158 -12.13 -8.13 12.34
N THR A 159 -11.16 -7.75 11.51
CA THR A 159 -10.56 -8.58 10.46
C THR A 159 -9.33 -9.34 10.94
N TRP A 160 -9.08 -10.51 10.37
CA TRP A 160 -7.87 -11.28 10.61
C TRP A 160 -6.69 -10.67 9.83
N HIS A 161 -5.59 -10.43 10.54
CA HIS A 161 -4.35 -9.89 10.02
C HIS A 161 -3.21 -10.88 10.25
N VAL A 162 -2.17 -10.80 9.42
CA VAL A 162 -0.95 -11.60 9.57
C VAL A 162 0.29 -10.73 9.39
N GLU A 163 1.22 -10.87 10.33
CA GLU A 163 2.54 -10.21 10.31
C GLU A 163 3.64 -11.27 10.19
N GLY A 164 4.67 -11.01 9.39
CA GLY A 164 5.84 -11.89 9.34
C GLY A 164 6.70 -11.68 10.58
N VAL A 165 7.11 -12.77 11.23
CA VAL A 165 7.99 -12.72 12.41
C VAL A 165 9.35 -13.36 12.10
N SER A 166 10.31 -13.22 13.03
CA SER A 166 11.63 -13.84 12.87
C SER A 166 11.52 -15.35 12.65
N SER A 167 12.37 -15.88 11.76
CA SER A 167 12.47 -17.33 11.53
C SER A 167 12.91 -18.13 12.77
N ALA A 168 13.44 -17.46 13.79
CA ALA A 168 13.78 -18.08 15.07
C ALA A 168 12.55 -18.34 15.97
N CYS A 169 11.42 -17.66 15.73
CA CYS A 169 10.21 -17.83 16.54
C CYS A 169 9.54 -19.18 16.25
N THR A 170 9.40 -19.98 17.30
CA THR A 170 8.75 -21.30 17.28
C THR A 170 7.46 -21.34 18.10
N THR A 171 7.26 -20.39 19.03
CA THR A 171 6.06 -20.26 19.85
C THR A 171 5.33 -18.93 19.64
N VAL A 172 4.05 -18.86 20.02
CA VAL A 172 3.25 -17.63 19.93
C VAL A 172 3.81 -16.54 20.84
N ALA A 173 4.28 -16.89 22.04
CA ALA A 173 4.89 -15.96 22.97
C ALA A 173 6.15 -15.29 22.41
N GLU A 174 7.05 -16.07 21.79
CA GLU A 174 8.24 -15.54 21.10
C GLU A 174 7.87 -14.60 19.94
N ALA A 175 6.86 -14.96 19.17
CA ALA A 175 6.38 -14.14 18.05
C ALA A 175 5.78 -12.80 18.52
N LEU A 176 5.01 -12.82 19.61
CA LEU A 176 4.45 -11.62 20.25
C LEU A 176 5.55 -10.72 20.82
N ALA A 177 6.55 -11.32 21.47
CA ALA A 177 7.70 -10.61 22.00
C ALA A 177 8.49 -9.91 20.90
N TRP A 178 8.79 -10.64 19.81
CA TRP A 178 9.47 -10.09 18.65
C TRP A 178 8.69 -8.91 18.03
N ARG A 179 7.37 -9.05 17.89
CA ARG A 179 6.49 -7.98 17.39
C ARG A 179 6.53 -6.74 18.29
N ASN A 180 6.54 -6.93 19.60
CA ASN A 180 6.58 -5.84 20.58
C ASN A 180 7.99 -5.25 20.76
N GLY A 181 9.00 -5.77 20.06
CA GLY A 181 10.40 -5.36 20.23
C GLY A 181 11.05 -5.82 21.54
N ILE A 182 10.44 -6.78 22.23
CA ILE A 182 10.91 -7.34 23.49
C ILE A 182 11.83 -8.53 23.18
N SER A 183 13.11 -8.45 23.56
CA SER A 183 14.02 -9.58 23.54
C SER A 183 13.77 -10.44 24.78
N ILE A 184 12.98 -11.52 24.66
CA ILE A 184 12.78 -12.47 25.76
C ILE A 184 13.98 -13.45 25.77
N PRO A 185 14.78 -13.51 26.86
CA PRO A 185 15.71 -14.63 27.06
C PRO A 185 14.92 -15.93 27.33
N PRO A 186 15.43 -17.12 26.95
CA PRO A 186 14.64 -18.38 26.88
C PRO A 186 14.16 -18.99 28.22
N ALA A 187 14.03 -18.22 29.31
CA ALA A 187 13.92 -18.76 30.67
C ALA A 187 12.61 -18.48 31.42
N GLU A 188 11.62 -17.80 30.83
CA GLU A 188 10.32 -17.54 31.49
C GLU A 188 9.13 -18.00 30.65
N LEU A 189 9.13 -19.28 30.28
CA LEU A 189 7.98 -19.99 29.72
C LEU A 189 7.83 -21.34 30.42
N THR A 190 7.51 -21.31 31.72
CA THR A 190 6.92 -22.44 32.46
C THR A 190 5.62 -22.00 33.09
#